data_AF-A0AAV7C7B7-F1
#
_entry.id   AF-A0AAV7C7B7-F1
#
_cell.length_a   1.000
_cell.length_b   1.000
_cell.length_c   1.000
_cell.angle_alpha   90.00
_cell.angle_beta   90.00
_cell.angle_gamma   90.00
#
_symmetry.space_group_name_H-M   'P 1'
#
loop_
_entity.id
_entity.type
_entity.pdbx_description
1 polymer ?
#
loop_
_entity_poly.entity_id
_entity_poly.type
_entity_poly.pdbx_seq_one_letter_code
_entity_poly.pdbx_strand_id
1 'polypeptide(L)'
;MIDRVNEMQSVSTVKQCTSCRASLVPVYSFGENEVLEQYHFEPGSWKRTLQKTFQQWIGFAPCIFFGQGILSSSSKGIMPLRKAINTVVGKPIPVPKIENPSEQQVDTYHALYVKSLQELFNDHKEQFGLQQSDSLVLI
;
A
#
# COMPACT_ATOMS: atom_id res chain seq x y z
N MET A 1 -6.71 -2.94 13.82
CA MET A 1 -6.16 -1.88 12.95
C MET A 1 -6.43 -2.28 11.52
N ILE A 2 -7.11 -1.45 10.72
CA ILE A 2 -7.32 -1.75 9.30
C ILE A 2 -6.11 -1.21 8.56
N ASP A 3 -5.29 -2.11 8.02
CA ASP A 3 -4.21 -1.67 7.15
C ASP A 3 -4.79 -1.35 5.76
N ARG A 4 -4.74 -0.06 5.42
CA ARG A 4 -5.27 0.50 4.16
C ARG A 4 -4.09 0.67 3.24
N VAL A 5 -3.66 -0.42 2.62
CA VAL A 5 -2.59 -0.36 1.62
C VAL A 5 -3.22 0.03 0.30
N ASN A 6 -2.84 1.21 -0.21
CA ASN A 6 -3.13 1.62 -1.58
C ASN A 6 -2.12 0.90 -2.48
N GLU A 7 -2.29 -0.41 -2.65
CA GLU A 7 -1.29 -1.20 -3.36
C GLU A 7 -1.31 -0.82 -4.84
N MET A 8 -0.15 -0.37 -5.32
CA MET A 8 0.05 0.27 -6.62
C MET A 8 0.03 -0.70 -7.80
N GLN A 9 -0.54 -1.91 -7.63
CA GLN A 9 -0.76 -2.88 -8.69
C GLN A 9 -2.10 -2.60 -9.37
N SER A 10 -2.12 -1.46 -10.05
CA SER A 10 -3.28 -0.97 -10.77
C SER A 10 -3.72 -1.94 -11.88
N VAL A 11 -4.98 -1.85 -12.29
CA VAL A 11 -5.58 -2.50 -13.48
C VAL A 11 -4.66 -2.42 -14.72
N SER A 12 -3.83 -1.38 -14.83
CA SER A 12 -2.83 -1.24 -15.91
C SER A 12 -1.70 -2.28 -15.86
N THR A 13 -1.26 -2.72 -14.67
CA THR A 13 -0.22 -3.74 -14.53
C THR A 13 -0.73 -5.10 -15.00
N VAL A 14 -1.99 -5.41 -14.67
CA VAL A 14 -2.66 -6.64 -15.14
C VAL A 14 -2.76 -6.63 -16.67
N LYS A 15 -3.14 -5.50 -17.27
CA LYS A 15 -3.14 -5.33 -18.74
C LYS A 15 -1.74 -5.58 -19.33
N GLN A 16 -0.70 -4.98 -18.75
CA GLN A 16 0.69 -5.14 -19.21
C GLN A 16 1.18 -6.59 -19.13
N CYS A 17 0.93 -7.29 -18.02
CA CYS A 17 1.31 -8.68 -17.85
C CYS A 17 0.62 -9.59 -18.88
N THR A 18 -0.64 -9.29 -19.18
CA THR A 18 -1.42 -10.02 -20.19
C THR A 18 -0.86 -9.81 -21.60
N SER A 19 -0.39 -8.60 -21.95
CA SER A 19 0.21 -8.36 -23.27
C SER A 19 1.58 -9.03 -23.43
N CYS A 20 2.36 -9.16 -22.34
CA CYS A 20 3.72 -9.68 -22.36
C CYS A 20 3.87 -11.16 -21.96
N ARG A 21 2.77 -11.88 -21.66
CA ARG A 21 2.82 -13.26 -21.10
C ARG A 21 3.65 -13.34 -19.80
N ALA A 22 3.56 -12.29 -18.97
CA ALA A 22 4.24 -12.25 -17.68
C ALA A 22 3.33 -12.80 -16.58
N SER A 23 3.92 -13.46 -15.59
CA SER A 23 3.19 -13.89 -14.39
C SER A 23 3.00 -12.71 -13.44
N LEU A 24 1.80 -12.62 -12.85
CA LEU A 24 1.52 -11.68 -11.76
C LEU A 24 2.00 -12.30 -10.46
N VAL A 25 2.85 -11.60 -9.70
CA VAL A 25 3.38 -12.10 -8.43
C VAL A 25 2.86 -11.21 -7.30
N PRO A 26 2.04 -11.74 -6.37
CA PRO A 26 1.58 -10.97 -5.22
C PRO A 26 2.72 -10.75 -4.24
N VAL A 27 2.95 -9.49 -3.86
CA VAL A 27 4.02 -9.08 -2.96
C VAL A 27 3.45 -8.10 -1.95
N TYR A 28 3.67 -8.38 -0.66
CA TYR A 28 3.20 -7.50 0.41
C TYR A 28 4.35 -7.16 1.36
N SER A 29 4.44 -5.90 1.80
CA SER A 29 5.48 -5.41 2.71
C SER A 29 4.88 -5.01 4.05
N PHE A 30 5.17 -5.78 5.09
CA PHE A 30 4.82 -5.44 6.46
C PHE A 30 5.75 -4.36 7.02
N GLY A 31 5.19 -3.41 7.79
CA GLY A 31 5.95 -2.39 8.50
C GLY A 31 6.19 -1.09 7.72
N GLU A 32 5.76 -0.97 6.46
CA GLU A 32 5.93 0.25 5.66
C GLU A 32 5.29 1.49 6.32
N ASN A 33 4.09 1.34 6.87
CA ASN A 33 3.38 2.43 7.56
C ASN A 33 4.09 2.91 8.83
N GLU A 34 4.96 2.08 9.40
CA GLU A 34 5.63 2.41 10.64
C GLU A 34 6.92 3.21 10.42
N VAL A 35 7.45 3.17 9.19
CA VAL A 35 8.72 3.77 8.80
C VAL A 35 8.60 5.30 8.65
N LEU A 36 7.41 5.79 8.34
CA LEU A 36 7.10 7.22 8.30
C LEU A 36 5.82 7.49 9.09
N GLU A 37 5.92 8.24 10.18
CA GLU A 37 4.74 8.69 10.91
C GLU A 37 4.07 9.80 10.11
N GLN A 38 2.96 9.45 9.45
CA GLN A 38 2.09 10.43 8.82
C GLN A 38 1.18 11.05 9.88
N TYR A 39 1.16 12.37 9.98
CA TYR A 39 0.25 13.03 10.91
C TYR A 39 -1.18 13.02 10.34
N HIS A 40 -2.02 12.11 10.85
CA HIS A 40 -3.45 12.15 10.57
C HIS A 40 -4.11 13.19 11.47
N PHE A 41 -4.68 14.24 10.87
CA PHE A 41 -5.51 15.18 11.61
C PHE A 41 -6.85 14.53 11.95
N GLU A 42 -7.19 14.49 13.24
CA GLU A 42 -8.46 13.96 13.73
C GLU A 42 -9.67 14.56 12.97
N PRO A 43 -10.68 13.73 12.62
CA PRO A 43 -11.90 14.20 11.97
C PRO A 43 -12.59 15.25 12.85
N GLY A 44 -12.88 16.43 12.28
CA GLY A 44 -13.51 17.54 13.01
C GLY A 44 -12.55 18.54 13.68
N SER A 45 -11.24 18.30 13.63
CA SER A 45 -10.26 19.28 14.12
C SER A 45 -10.14 20.50 13.19
N TRP A 46 -9.93 21.69 13.76
CA TRP A 46 -9.69 22.93 12.99
C TRP A 46 -8.49 22.80 12.04
N LYS A 47 -7.49 21.99 12.42
CA LYS A 47 -6.31 21.67 11.61
C LYS A 47 -6.68 20.90 10.34
N ARG A 48 -7.65 19.98 10.40
CA ARG A 48 -8.18 19.26 9.23
C ARG A 48 -8.91 20.20 8.27
N THR A 49 -9.66 21.17 8.80
CA THR A 49 -10.31 22.20 7.98
C THR A 49 -9.29 23.06 7.27
N LEU A 50 -8.24 23.50 7.98
CA LEU A 50 -7.13 24.26 7.38
C LEU A 50 -6.38 23.45 6.31
N GLN A 51 -6.13 22.15 6.57
CA GLN A 51 -5.50 21.27 5.59
C GLN A 51 -6.35 21.15 4.32
N LYS A 52 -7.68 21.00 4.46
CA LYS A 52 -8.60 20.93 3.32
C LYS A 52 -8.70 22.24 2.54
N THR A 53 -8.73 23.38 3.20
CA THR A 53 -8.76 24.69 2.51
C THR A 53 -7.45 24.94 1.77
N PHE A 54 -6.31 24.58 2.37
CA PHE A 54 -5.00 24.69 1.72
C PHE A 54 -4.85 23.71 0.54
N GLN A 55 -5.35 22.48 0.68
CA GLN A 55 -5.47 21.49 -0.39
C GLN A 55 -6.29 22.01 -1.57
N GLN A 56 -7.42 22.65 -1.31
CA GLN A 56 -8.28 23.22 -2.34
C GLN A 56 -7.60 24.38 -3.09
N TRP A 57 -6.74 25.12 -2.41
CA TRP A 57 -5.98 26.23 -3.00
C TRP A 57 -4.78 25.78 -3.84
N ILE A 58 -4.02 24.78 -3.38
CA ILE A 58 -2.77 24.33 -4.02
C ILE A 58 -2.99 23.13 -4.96
N GLY A 59 -4.14 22.45 -4.84
CA GLY A 59 -4.48 21.27 -5.64
C GLY A 59 -3.85 19.96 -5.13
N PHE A 60 -3.03 20.02 -4.09
CA PHE A 60 -2.38 18.86 -3.47
C PHE A 60 -2.29 19.01 -1.95
N ALA A 61 -2.40 17.88 -1.25
CA ALA A 61 -2.27 17.79 0.20
C ALA A 61 -0.80 17.69 0.63
N PRO A 62 -0.23 18.70 1.32
CA PRO A 62 1.10 18.53 1.89
C PRO A 62 1.06 17.35 2.86
N CYS A 63 1.76 16.29 2.50
CA CYS A 63 1.89 15.10 3.31
C CYS A 63 3.01 15.37 4.32
N ILE A 64 2.62 15.65 5.56
CA ILE A 64 3.57 15.92 6.64
C ILE A 64 3.97 14.58 7.24
N PHE A 65 5.17 14.12 6.91
CA PHE A 65 5.80 12.94 7.48
C PHE A 65 6.89 13.37 8.46
N PHE A 66 6.95 12.70 9.62
CA PHE A 66 8.04 12.87 10.57
C PHE A 66 8.78 11.55 10.75
N GLY A 67 10.10 11.64 10.86
CA GLY A 67 10.97 10.54 11.28
C GLY A 67 12.20 11.09 11.99
N GLN A 68 13.39 10.57 11.69
CA GLN A 68 14.64 10.97 12.35
C GLN A 68 15.28 12.21 11.73
N GLY A 69 16.02 12.95 12.55
CA GLY A 69 16.84 14.08 12.14
C GLY A 69 18.07 13.62 11.36
N ILE A 70 18.47 14.42 10.37
CA ILE A 70 19.61 14.12 9.50
C ILE A 70 20.93 14.13 10.28
N LEU A 71 21.05 14.99 11.31
CA LEU A 71 22.29 15.22 12.06
C LEU A 71 22.35 14.46 13.40
N SER A 72 21.21 14.07 13.97
CA SER A 72 21.15 13.35 15.25
C SER A 72 19.93 12.44 15.28
N SER A 73 20.11 11.19 15.72
CA SER A 73 19.02 10.22 15.85
C SER A 73 18.00 10.58 16.94
N SER A 74 18.30 11.59 17.78
CA SER A 74 17.40 12.08 18.83
C SER A 74 16.53 13.28 18.41
N SER A 75 16.78 13.88 17.24
CA SER A 75 15.94 14.97 16.72
C SER A 75 14.88 14.45 15.74
N LYS A 76 13.73 15.14 15.67
CA LYS A 76 12.71 14.88 14.64
C LYS A 76 13.15 15.49 13.31
N GLY A 77 12.96 14.77 12.22
CA GLY A 77 13.31 15.22 10.88
C GLY A 77 12.55 14.49 9.79
N ILE A 78 13.10 14.50 8.58
CA ILE A 78 12.49 13.91 7.38
C ILE A 78 13.03 12.51 7.05
N MET A 79 14.01 12.00 7.80
CA MET A 79 14.60 10.70 7.55
C MET A 79 13.65 9.60 8.04
N PRO A 80 13.49 8.47 7.33
CA PRO A 80 12.65 7.38 7.80
C PRO A 80 13.09 6.84 9.16
N LEU A 81 12.13 6.37 9.95
CA LEU A 81 12.39 5.67 11.20
C LEU A 81 13.10 4.33 10.91
N ARG A 82 14.04 3.94 11.78
CA ARG A 82 14.73 2.64 11.72
C ARG A 82 13.81 1.52 12.19
N LYS A 83 12.83 1.16 11.39
CA LYS A 83 11.94 0.02 11.61
C LYS A 83 12.11 -1.00 10.51
N ALA A 84 11.95 -2.27 10.86
CA ALA A 84 12.09 -3.37 9.91
C ALA A 84 10.91 -3.35 8.93
N ILE A 85 11.21 -3.44 7.63
CA ILE A 85 10.23 -3.71 6.58
C ILE A 85 10.44 -5.15 6.14
N ASN A 86 9.40 -5.97 6.25
CA ASN A 86 9.47 -7.37 5.88
C ASN A 86 8.57 -7.62 4.67
N THR A 87 9.18 -7.96 3.54
CA THR A 87 8.46 -8.24 2.30
C THR A 87 8.28 -9.74 2.12
N VAL A 88 7.03 -10.15 1.94
CA VAL A 88 6.63 -11.53 1.64
C VAL A 88 6.19 -11.62 0.18
N VAL A 89 6.63 -12.69 -0.48
CA VAL A 89 6.38 -12.95 -1.90
C VAL A 89 5.54 -14.21 -2.04
N GLY A 90 4.41 -14.09 -2.72
CA GLY A 90 3.48 -15.19 -2.91
C GLY A 90 3.72 -15.98 -4.19
N LYS A 91 2.81 -16.91 -4.45
CA LYS A 91 2.88 -17.80 -5.61
C LYS A 91 2.60 -17.00 -6.90
N PRO A 92 3.39 -17.19 -7.98
CA PRO A 92 3.10 -16.57 -9.26
C PRO A 92 1.75 -17.02 -9.83
N ILE A 93 0.96 -16.07 -10.31
CA ILE A 93 -0.30 -16.27 -11.02
C ILE A 93 0.01 -16.20 -12.53
N PRO A 94 -0.08 -17.32 -13.26
CA PRO A 94 0.18 -17.33 -14.69
C PRO A 94 -0.96 -16.62 -15.44
N VAL A 95 -0.60 -15.69 -16.32
CA VAL A 95 -1.55 -14.97 -17.16
C VAL A 95 -1.28 -15.31 -18.64
N PRO A 96 -2.29 -15.73 -19.41
CA PRO A 96 -2.13 -16.01 -20.84
C PRO A 96 -1.84 -14.72 -21.61
N LYS A 97 -1.19 -14.85 -22.77
CA LYS A 97 -0.98 -13.70 -23.65
C LYS A 97 -2.29 -13.32 -24.33
N ILE A 98 -2.78 -12.09 -24.12
CA ILE A 98 -3.96 -11.54 -24.79
C ILE A 98 -3.59 -10.14 -25.29
N GLU A 99 -3.68 -9.92 -26.61
CA GLU A 99 -3.25 -8.65 -27.22
C GLU A 99 -4.16 -7.47 -26.85
N ASN A 100 -5.47 -7.71 -26.79
CA ASN A 100 -6.48 -6.75 -26.33
C ASN A 100 -7.36 -7.40 -25.26
N PRO A 101 -6.92 -7.45 -23.99
CA PRO A 101 -7.72 -8.02 -22.93
C PRO A 101 -8.98 -7.19 -22.69
N SER A 102 -10.13 -7.85 -22.54
CA SER A 102 -11.36 -7.16 -22.16
C SER A 102 -11.30 -6.70 -20.70
N GLU A 103 -12.08 -5.69 -20.32
CA GLU A 103 -12.12 -5.22 -18.93
C GLU A 103 -12.49 -6.35 -17.96
N GLN A 104 -13.45 -7.20 -18.32
CA GLN A 104 -13.84 -8.37 -17.52
C GLN A 104 -12.68 -9.35 -17.28
N GLN A 105 -11.82 -9.56 -18.27
CA GLN A 105 -10.65 -10.43 -18.11
C GLN A 105 -9.64 -9.80 -17.15
N VAL A 106 -9.39 -8.50 -17.29
CA VAL A 106 -8.50 -7.76 -16.41
C VAL A 106 -9.02 -7.78 -14.97
N ASP A 107 -10.32 -7.55 -14.78
CA ASP A 107 -10.97 -7.58 -13.47
C ASP A 107 -10.90 -8.97 -12.83
N THR A 108 -11.00 -10.04 -13.62
CA THR A 108 -10.86 -11.41 -13.14
C THR A 108 -9.46 -11.67 -12.58
N TYR A 109 -8.42 -11.30 -13.33
CA TYR A 109 -7.04 -11.49 -12.86
C TYR A 109 -6.68 -10.54 -11.71
N HIS A 110 -7.23 -9.33 -11.72
CA HIS A 110 -7.10 -8.39 -10.61
C HIS A 110 -7.75 -8.95 -9.33
N ALA A 111 -8.95 -9.54 -9.43
CA ALA A 111 -9.61 -10.18 -8.29
C ALA A 111 -8.80 -11.39 -7.76
N LEU A 112 -8.19 -12.19 -8.64
CA LEU A 112 -7.29 -13.28 -8.25
C LEU A 112 -6.04 -12.76 -7.53
N TYR A 113 -5.47 -11.65 -8.01
CA TYR A 113 -4.33 -10.98 -7.39
C TYR A 113 -4.68 -10.48 -5.98
N VAL A 114 -5.77 -9.72 -5.85
CA VAL A 114 -6.32 -9.21 -4.57
C VAL A 114 -6.55 -10.35 -3.58
N LYS A 115 -7.18 -11.45 -4.03
CA LYS A 115 -7.41 -12.62 -3.17
C LYS A 115 -6.10 -13.23 -2.68
N SER A 116 -5.12 -13.40 -3.58
CA SER A 116 -3.82 -13.98 -3.24
C SER A 116 -3.04 -13.12 -2.25
N LEU A 117 -3.15 -11.79 -2.35
CA LEU A 117 -2.59 -10.86 -1.37
C LEU A 117 -3.26 -10.97 0.00
N GLN A 118 -4.60 -11.06 0.04
CA GLN A 118 -5.33 -11.22 1.29
C GLN A 118 -4.96 -12.53 2.00
N GLU A 119 -4.80 -13.62 1.26
CA GLU A 119 -4.31 -14.90 1.79
C GLU A 119 -2.89 -14.73 2.35
N LEU A 120 -1.99 -14.17 1.55
CA LEU A 120 -0.59 -13.97 1.94
C LEU A 120 -0.43 -13.04 3.16
N PHE A 121 -1.26 -12.01 3.27
CA PHE A 121 -1.36 -11.17 4.45
C PHE A 121 -1.83 -11.97 5.66
N ASN A 122 -2.95 -12.71 5.54
CA ASN A 122 -3.50 -13.49 6.64
C ASN A 122 -2.54 -14.57 7.15
N ASP A 123 -1.77 -15.19 6.27
CA ASP A 123 -0.80 -16.23 6.62
C ASP A 123 0.40 -15.70 7.42
N HIS A 124 0.76 -14.43 7.24
CA HIS A 124 1.98 -13.85 7.82
C HIS A 124 1.73 -12.73 8.85
N LYS A 125 0.50 -12.21 8.98
CA LYS A 125 0.20 -11.05 9.82
C LYS A 125 0.60 -11.23 11.29
N GLU A 126 0.39 -12.41 11.87
CA GLU A 126 0.75 -12.70 13.26
C GLU A 126 2.27 -12.73 13.46
N GLN A 127 3.03 -13.19 12.45
CA GLN A 127 4.49 -13.23 12.50
C GLN A 127 5.11 -11.84 12.56
N PHE A 128 4.40 -10.83 12.03
CA PHE A 128 4.82 -9.44 12.00
C PHE A 128 4.09 -8.56 13.00
N GLY A 129 3.45 -9.16 14.02
CA GLY A 129 2.91 -8.45 15.18
C GLY A 129 1.51 -7.88 15.03
N LEU A 130 0.79 -8.21 13.96
CA LEU A 130 -0.62 -7.85 13.78
C LEU A 130 -1.55 -8.89 14.46
N GLN A 131 -2.76 -8.45 14.80
CA GLN A 131 -3.76 -9.31 15.44
C GLN A 131 -4.53 -10.15 14.43
N GLN A 132 -5.09 -11.28 14.86
CA GLN A 132 -5.92 -12.12 13.99
C GLN A 132 -7.16 -11.37 13.44
N SER A 133 -7.68 -10.41 14.22
CA SER A 133 -8.80 -9.54 13.84
C SER A 133 -8.45 -8.50 12.77
N ASP A 134 -7.15 -8.26 12.51
CA ASP A 134 -6.72 -7.28 11.54
C ASP A 134 -6.94 -7.83 10.12
N SER A 135 -7.43 -6.95 9.24
CA SER A 135 -7.77 -7.27 7.87
C SER A 135 -7.17 -6.23 6.91
N LEU A 136 -6.74 -6.73 5.76
CA LEU A 136 -6.23 -5.91 4.66
C LEU A 136 -7.40 -5.42 3.81
N VAL A 137 -7.53 -4.10 3.67
CA VAL A 137 -8.53 -3.47 2.81
C VAL A 137 -7.82 -2.72 1.69
N LEU A 138 -7.89 -3.27 0.49
CA LEU A 138 -7.42 -2.65 -0.75
C LEU A 138 -8.54 -1.74 -1.28
N ILE A 139 -8.23 -0.47 -1.54
CA ILE A 139 -9.19 0.59 -1.95
C ILE A 139 -8.94 1.04 -3.38
#